data_AF-A0A0W0GK36-F1
#
_entry.id   AF-A0A0W0GK36-F1
#
_cell.length_a   1.000
_cell.length_b   1.000
_cell.length_c   1.000
_cell.angle_alpha   90.00
_cell.angle_beta   90.00
_cell.angle_gamma   90.00
#
_symmetry.space_group_name_H-M   'P 1'
#
loop_
_entity.id
_entity.type
_entity.pdbx_description
1 polymer ?
#
loop_
_entity_poly.entity_id
_entity_poly.type
_entity_poly.pdbx_seq_one_letter_code
_entity_poly.pdbx_strand_id
1 'polypeptide(L)'
;MLIFLLIAGILSVLVFLSWQVPEPGLMRRAYNAAPLTEADLESVPRDVREDAETTAGQLHRRNRAKKNRLLRDMLATYQALRHSDILILFNSGGYGWTALDKASGYATIVSAIEDELVARRCRVMVLNYQRAYRSLRGYVSEILNAGAKSIAKPAELATRLRFLWRHLPGLRVLMAAESNGTVMSNQVMRLLPDEARLFSIELGPPFWYQSFQNERVINLRSNGTTPDAFSYGQWRRAFKANWDALRGRHPAAPGNVLLYIGAPGHDYNWDSYPLIRDTIRDFIKKHFSRC
;
A
#
# COMPACT_ATOMS: atom_id res chain seq x y z
N MET A 1 4.92 27.00 32.45
CA MET A 1 3.66 26.29 32.80
C MET A 1 2.64 26.28 31.66
N LEU A 2 2.30 27.43 31.05
CA LEU A 2 1.33 27.52 29.95
C LEU A 2 1.70 26.67 28.70
N ILE A 3 2.95 26.73 28.25
CA ILE A 3 3.45 25.94 27.10
C ILE A 3 3.38 24.44 27.38
N PHE A 4 3.69 24.01 28.60
CA PHE A 4 3.63 22.60 28.99
C PHE A 4 2.20 22.08 29.01
N LEU A 5 1.25 22.86 29.54
CA LEU A 5 -0.18 22.52 29.51
C LEU A 5 -0.74 22.49 28.08
N LEU A 6 -0.25 23.38 27.20
CA LEU A 6 -0.62 23.38 25.79
C LEU A 6 -0.11 22.13 25.06
N ILE A 7 1.15 21.76 25.29
CA ILE A 7 1.76 20.54 24.73
C ILE A 7 1.05 19.29 25.27
N ALA A 8 0.78 19.22 26.57
CA ALA A 8 0.06 18.11 27.20
C ALA A 8 -1.38 18.01 26.70
N GLY A 9 -2.06 19.14 26.50
CA GLY A 9 -3.39 19.20 25.90
C GLY A 9 -3.41 18.69 24.45
N ILE A 10 -2.45 19.14 23.63
CA ILE A 10 -2.28 18.67 22.24
C ILE A 10 -1.99 17.16 22.23
N LEU A 11 -1.07 16.68 23.06
CA LEU A 11 -0.76 15.24 23.19
C LEU A 11 -1.98 14.42 23.63
N SER A 12 -2.75 14.91 24.60
CA SER A 12 -3.95 14.22 25.08
C SER A 12 -5.03 14.14 24.01
N VAL A 13 -5.22 15.21 23.23
CA VAL A 13 -6.13 15.23 22.07
C VAL A 13 -5.62 14.28 20.98
N LEU A 14 -4.31 14.26 20.69
CA LEU A 14 -3.71 13.34 19.72
C LEU A 14 -3.88 11.87 20.15
N VAL A 15 -3.63 11.56 21.42
CA VAL A 15 -3.82 10.21 22.00
C VAL A 15 -5.29 9.81 21.91
N PHE A 16 -6.22 10.68 22.32
CA PHE A 16 -7.65 10.41 22.25
C PHE A 16 -8.14 10.18 20.81
N LEU A 17 -7.68 11.00 19.87
CA LEU A 17 -7.98 10.84 18.44
C LEU A 17 -7.35 9.57 17.85
N SER A 18 -6.25 9.07 18.42
CA SER A 18 -5.58 7.84 18.00
C SER A 18 -6.15 6.56 18.62
N TRP A 19 -6.88 6.65 19.74
CA TRP A 19 -7.39 5.50 20.49
C TRP A 19 -8.58 4.82 19.81
N GLN A 20 -9.27 5.49 18.88
CA GLN A 20 -10.37 4.84 18.16
C GLN A 20 -9.81 3.81 17.17
N VAL A 21 -10.35 2.58 17.25
CA VAL A 21 -10.03 1.45 16.36
C VAL A 21 -9.98 1.98 14.91
N PRO A 22 -8.87 1.82 14.17
CA PRO A 22 -8.76 2.35 12.83
C PRO A 22 -9.93 1.89 11.96
N GLU A 23 -10.40 2.76 11.06
CA GLU A 23 -11.35 2.33 10.04
C GLU A 23 -10.78 1.15 9.25
N PRO A 24 -11.62 0.16 8.88
CA PRO A 24 -11.15 -0.96 8.07
C PRO A 24 -10.62 -0.42 6.74
N GLY A 25 -9.49 -0.96 6.31
CA GLY A 25 -8.98 -0.71 4.97
C GLY A 25 -9.92 -1.35 3.96
N LEU A 26 -10.05 -0.75 2.77
CA LEU A 26 -10.96 -1.21 1.73
C LEU A 26 -10.22 -1.55 0.43
N MET A 27 -10.69 -2.59 -0.25
CA MET A 27 -10.25 -2.90 -1.61
C MET A 27 -11.04 -2.05 -2.59
N ARG A 28 -10.32 -1.34 -3.44
CA ARG A 28 -10.88 -0.42 -4.42
C ARG A 28 -10.37 -0.75 -5.81
N ARG A 29 -11.09 -0.27 -6.82
CA ARG A 29 -10.57 -0.23 -8.19
C ARG A 29 -9.28 0.59 -8.22
N ALA A 30 -8.24 0.06 -8.87
CA ALA A 30 -6.91 0.65 -8.81
C ALA A 30 -6.85 2.11 -9.26
N TYR A 31 -7.39 2.39 -10.45
CA TYR A 31 -7.20 3.66 -11.15
C TYR A 31 -8.13 4.80 -10.71
N ASN A 32 -9.19 4.55 -9.95
CA ASN A 32 -10.09 5.65 -9.53
C ASN A 32 -10.52 5.56 -8.06
N ALA A 33 -9.99 4.59 -7.33
CA ALA A 33 -10.38 4.26 -5.96
C ALA A 33 -11.90 4.07 -5.75
N ALA A 34 -12.66 3.80 -6.82
CA ALA A 34 -14.07 3.53 -6.71
C ALA A 34 -14.30 2.20 -5.96
N PRO A 35 -15.43 2.07 -5.25
CA PRO A 35 -15.83 0.79 -4.67
C PRO A 35 -15.86 -0.34 -5.71
N LEU A 36 -15.56 -1.55 -5.27
CA LEU A 36 -15.87 -2.75 -6.04
C LEU A 36 -17.39 -2.90 -6.16
N THR A 37 -17.83 -3.58 -7.22
CA THR A 37 -19.23 -3.96 -7.37
C THR A 37 -19.65 -4.81 -6.18
N GLU A 38 -20.83 -4.52 -5.61
CA GLU A 38 -21.35 -5.32 -4.50
C GLU A 38 -21.48 -6.79 -4.91
N ALA A 39 -21.15 -7.68 -3.98
CA ALA A 39 -21.17 -9.10 -4.26
C ALA A 39 -22.61 -9.58 -4.47
N ASP A 40 -22.81 -10.35 -5.54
CA ASP A 40 -24.02 -11.13 -5.72
C ASP A 40 -23.94 -12.36 -4.80
N LEU A 41 -24.68 -12.29 -3.69
CA LEU A 41 -24.65 -13.29 -2.62
C LEU A 41 -25.13 -14.67 -3.07
N GLU A 42 -25.88 -14.77 -4.17
CA GLU A 42 -26.29 -16.05 -4.75
C GLU A 42 -25.13 -16.71 -5.49
N SER A 43 -24.26 -15.91 -6.12
CA SER A 43 -23.06 -16.38 -6.81
C SER A 43 -21.88 -16.70 -5.90
N VAL A 44 -21.94 -16.35 -4.61
CA VAL A 44 -20.87 -16.61 -3.63
C VAL A 44 -21.18 -17.86 -2.82
N PRO A 45 -20.27 -18.87 -2.81
CA PRO A 45 -20.44 -20.08 -2.01
C PRO A 45 -20.73 -19.79 -0.52
N ARG A 46 -21.53 -20.66 0.09
CA ARG A 46 -22.00 -20.47 1.47
C ARG A 46 -20.85 -20.45 2.48
N ASP A 47 -19.89 -21.35 2.33
CA ASP A 47 -18.68 -21.45 3.15
C ASP A 47 -17.81 -20.19 3.05
N VAL A 48 -17.69 -19.60 1.85
CA VAL A 48 -17.01 -18.30 1.66
C VAL A 48 -17.73 -17.19 2.44
N ARG A 49 -19.07 -17.16 2.39
CA ARG A 49 -19.88 -16.16 3.13
C ARG A 49 -19.73 -16.30 4.64
N GLU A 50 -19.81 -17.52 5.16
CA GLU A 50 -19.68 -17.82 6.59
C GLU A 50 -18.26 -17.53 7.12
N ASP A 51 -17.21 -17.86 6.35
CA ASP A 51 -15.83 -17.53 6.73
C ASP A 51 -15.57 -16.01 6.67
N ALA A 52 -16.12 -15.31 5.67
CA ALA A 52 -16.02 -13.85 5.60
C ALA A 52 -16.72 -13.19 6.80
N GLU A 53 -17.89 -13.69 7.19
CA GLU A 53 -18.61 -13.17 8.36
C GLU A 53 -17.83 -13.43 9.66
N THR A 54 -17.29 -14.64 9.81
CA THR A 54 -16.47 -15.02 10.96
C THR A 54 -15.22 -14.16 11.05
N THR A 55 -14.49 -14.01 9.94
CA THR A 55 -13.27 -13.21 9.84
C THR A 55 -13.55 -11.73 10.14
N ALA A 56 -14.59 -11.15 9.55
CA ALA A 56 -14.99 -9.77 9.83
C ALA A 56 -15.42 -9.59 11.30
N GLY A 57 -16.12 -10.59 11.85
CA GLY A 57 -16.52 -10.63 13.26
C GLY A 57 -15.33 -10.66 14.20
N GLN A 58 -14.27 -11.40 13.88
CA GLN A 58 -13.04 -11.45 14.67
C GLN A 58 -12.30 -10.11 14.70
N LEU A 59 -12.21 -9.42 13.55
CA LEU A 59 -11.51 -8.14 13.41
C LEU A 59 -12.28 -6.97 14.05
N HIS A 60 -13.62 -6.96 13.96
CA HIS A 60 -14.46 -5.85 14.42
C HIS A 60 -15.60 -6.30 15.35
N ARG A 61 -15.28 -7.10 16.39
CA ARG A 61 -16.25 -7.70 17.34
C ARG A 61 -17.28 -6.75 17.92
N ARG A 62 -16.85 -5.55 18.31
CA ARG A 62 -17.68 -4.57 19.05
C ARG A 62 -18.35 -3.52 18.15
N ASN A 63 -18.05 -3.52 16.85
CA ASN A 63 -18.56 -2.49 15.94
C ASN A 63 -19.24 -3.13 14.73
N ARG A 64 -20.58 -3.24 14.82
CA ARG A 64 -21.42 -3.85 13.77
C ARG A 64 -21.30 -3.16 12.42
N ALA A 65 -21.16 -1.82 12.41
CA ALA A 65 -21.01 -1.07 11.17
C ALA A 65 -19.67 -1.39 10.47
N LYS A 66 -18.57 -1.47 11.23
CA LYS A 66 -17.25 -1.87 10.70
C LYS A 66 -17.23 -3.34 10.26
N LYS A 67 -17.81 -4.24 11.06
CA LYS A 67 -17.98 -5.66 10.69
C LYS A 67 -18.70 -5.79 9.35
N ASN A 68 -19.87 -5.15 9.20
CA ASN A 68 -20.67 -5.24 7.99
C ASN A 68 -19.95 -4.65 6.78
N ARG A 69 -19.25 -3.52 6.96
CA ARG A 69 -18.47 -2.90 5.89
C ARG A 69 -17.35 -3.81 5.41
N LEU A 70 -16.58 -4.39 6.34
CA LEU A 70 -15.51 -5.31 6.02
C LEU A 70 -16.04 -6.59 5.37
N LEU A 71 -17.15 -7.15 5.86
CA LEU A 71 -17.80 -8.32 5.27
C LEU A 71 -18.16 -8.06 3.80
N ARG A 72 -18.86 -6.97 3.50
CA ARG A 72 -19.24 -6.63 2.11
C ARG A 72 -18.01 -6.46 1.22
N ASP A 73 -16.98 -5.77 1.72
CA ASP A 73 -15.72 -5.55 1.00
C ASP A 73 -14.99 -6.88 0.73
N MET A 74 -14.96 -7.81 1.70
CA MET A 74 -14.36 -9.13 1.54
C MET A 74 -15.08 -9.98 0.48
N LEU A 75 -16.42 -10.00 0.49
CA LEU A 75 -17.21 -10.74 -0.50
C LEU A 75 -17.05 -10.15 -1.90
N ALA A 76 -17.07 -8.81 -2.02
CA ALA A 76 -16.85 -8.13 -3.30
C ALA A 76 -15.42 -8.40 -3.83
N THR A 77 -14.43 -8.41 -2.94
CA THR A 77 -13.04 -8.75 -3.29
C THR A 77 -12.92 -10.19 -3.78
N TYR A 78 -13.53 -11.15 -3.08
CA TYR A 78 -13.55 -12.56 -3.51
C TYR A 78 -14.18 -12.70 -4.90
N GLN A 79 -15.35 -12.09 -5.11
CA GLN A 79 -16.04 -12.15 -6.40
C GLN A 79 -15.24 -11.52 -7.53
N ALA A 80 -14.53 -10.42 -7.28
CA ALA A 80 -13.66 -9.80 -8.26
C ALA A 80 -12.45 -10.68 -8.62
N LEU A 81 -11.95 -11.49 -7.68
CA LEU A 81 -10.72 -12.27 -7.83
C LEU A 81 -10.92 -13.75 -8.17
N ARG A 82 -12.15 -14.28 -8.11
CA ARG A 82 -12.41 -15.74 -8.26
C ARG A 82 -11.98 -16.35 -9.60
N HIS A 83 -11.67 -15.52 -10.59
CA HIS A 83 -11.16 -15.93 -11.90
C HIS A 83 -9.80 -15.29 -12.23
N SER A 84 -9.07 -14.80 -11.22
CA SER A 84 -7.73 -14.21 -11.37
C SER A 84 -6.67 -15.19 -10.87
N ASP A 85 -5.54 -15.22 -11.55
CA ASP A 85 -4.36 -15.97 -11.13
C ASP A 85 -3.46 -15.10 -10.24
N ILE A 86 -3.42 -13.80 -10.53
CA ILE A 86 -2.57 -12.83 -9.83
C ILE A 86 -3.37 -11.60 -9.43
N LEU A 87 -3.28 -11.24 -8.16
CA LEU A 87 -3.67 -9.93 -7.63
C LEU A 87 -2.43 -9.03 -7.56
N ILE A 88 -2.43 -7.94 -8.31
CA ILE A 88 -1.53 -6.81 -8.03
C ILE A 88 -2.25 -5.88 -7.06
N LEU A 89 -1.71 -5.76 -5.85
CA LEU A 89 -2.28 -4.91 -4.81
C LEU A 89 -1.46 -3.63 -4.65
N PHE A 90 -1.95 -2.53 -5.19
CA PHE A 90 -1.33 -1.23 -5.05
C PHE A 90 -1.54 -0.68 -3.63
N ASN A 91 -0.43 -0.35 -2.96
CA ASN A 91 -0.40 0.33 -1.67
C ASN A 91 0.22 1.72 -1.85
N SER A 92 -0.65 2.71 -1.97
CA SER A 92 -0.23 4.11 -2.15
C SER A 92 0.57 4.68 -0.98
N GLY A 93 1.36 5.70 -1.30
CA GLY A 93 2.17 6.46 -0.36
C GLY A 93 1.35 7.47 0.43
N GLY A 94 2.05 8.40 1.08
CA GLY A 94 1.44 9.44 1.89
C GLY A 94 0.49 8.86 2.95
N TYR A 95 -0.80 9.15 2.79
CA TYR A 95 -1.87 8.78 3.73
C TYR A 95 -2.64 7.51 3.32
N GLY A 96 -2.25 6.83 2.23
CA GLY A 96 -2.83 5.54 1.88
C GLY A 96 -4.25 5.59 1.29
N TRP A 97 -4.64 6.69 0.64
CA TRP A 97 -5.93 6.82 -0.06
C TRP A 97 -5.82 7.18 -1.53
N THR A 98 -4.59 7.32 -2.04
CA THR A 98 -4.35 7.79 -3.40
C THR A 98 -4.67 6.65 -4.37
N ALA A 99 -5.47 6.95 -5.39
CA ALA A 99 -5.70 6.03 -6.50
C ALA A 99 -4.46 5.96 -7.40
N LEU A 100 -4.30 4.87 -8.14
CA LEU A 100 -3.14 4.64 -8.98
C LEU A 100 -2.99 5.72 -10.07
N ASP A 101 -4.09 6.20 -10.66
CA ASP A 101 -4.07 7.26 -11.69
C ASP A 101 -3.51 8.60 -11.19
N LYS A 102 -3.51 8.83 -9.86
CA LYS A 102 -2.95 10.01 -9.22
C LYS A 102 -1.50 9.82 -8.78
N ALA A 103 -0.96 8.61 -8.89
CA ALA A 103 0.43 8.27 -8.64
C ALA A 103 1.15 8.11 -9.99
N SER A 104 1.24 9.19 -10.78
CA SER A 104 1.55 9.13 -12.22
C SER A 104 2.79 8.30 -12.59
N GLY A 105 3.91 8.45 -11.87
CA GLY A 105 5.10 7.64 -12.10
C GLY A 105 4.88 6.16 -11.77
N TYR A 106 4.27 5.86 -10.63
CA TYR A 106 3.98 4.49 -10.21
C TYR A 106 2.92 3.79 -11.05
N ALA A 107 1.97 4.54 -11.61
CA ALA A 107 0.99 4.02 -12.55
C ALA A 107 1.66 3.36 -13.75
N THR A 108 2.72 3.99 -14.29
CA THR A 108 3.50 3.41 -15.40
C THR A 108 4.14 2.08 -15.02
N ILE A 109 4.65 1.97 -13.79
CA ILE A 109 5.29 0.75 -13.28
C ILE A 109 4.27 -0.36 -13.10
N VAL A 110 3.13 -0.07 -12.45
CA VAL A 110 2.08 -1.07 -12.22
C VAL A 110 1.47 -1.53 -13.55
N SER A 111 1.22 -0.61 -14.48
CA SER A 111 0.73 -0.95 -15.83
C SER A 111 1.70 -1.86 -16.56
N ALA A 112 3.00 -1.55 -16.52
CA ALA A 112 4.00 -2.39 -17.17
C ALA A 112 4.15 -3.78 -16.52
N ILE A 113 4.01 -3.88 -15.19
CA ILE A 113 3.96 -5.19 -14.51
C ILE A 113 2.73 -5.99 -14.95
N GLU A 114 1.56 -5.34 -15.03
CA GLU A 114 0.33 -5.94 -15.53
C GLU A 114 0.52 -6.46 -16.97
N ASP A 115 1.05 -5.63 -17.87
CA ASP A 115 1.33 -6.00 -19.27
C ASP A 115 2.29 -7.19 -19.37
N GLU A 116 3.37 -7.19 -18.59
CA GLU A 116 4.32 -8.31 -18.54
C GLU A 116 3.61 -9.61 -18.10
N LEU A 117 2.78 -9.57 -17.07
CA LEU A 117 2.07 -10.75 -16.59
C LEU A 117 0.97 -11.22 -17.56
N VAL A 118 0.24 -10.29 -18.20
CA VAL A 118 -0.77 -10.60 -19.23
C VAL A 118 -0.11 -11.19 -20.48
N ALA A 119 1.05 -10.70 -20.91
CA ALA A 119 1.81 -11.27 -22.02
C ALA A 119 2.22 -12.74 -21.76
N ARG A 120 2.31 -13.14 -20.48
CA ARG A 120 2.55 -14.52 -20.05
C ARG A 120 1.26 -15.35 -19.89
N ARG A 121 0.13 -14.81 -20.35
CA ARG A 121 -1.23 -15.40 -20.30
C ARG A 121 -1.82 -15.54 -18.90
N CYS A 122 -1.36 -14.73 -17.94
CA CYS A 122 -1.99 -14.70 -16.62
C CYS A 122 -3.24 -13.83 -16.61
N ARG A 123 -4.26 -14.25 -15.86
CA ARG A 123 -5.42 -13.42 -15.53
C ARG A 123 -5.05 -12.55 -14.34
N VAL A 124 -4.80 -11.27 -14.60
CA VAL A 124 -4.34 -10.30 -13.61
C VAL A 124 -5.50 -9.41 -13.20
N MET A 125 -5.58 -9.10 -11.90
CA MET A 125 -6.46 -8.07 -11.36
C MET A 125 -5.64 -7.07 -10.56
N VAL A 126 -5.77 -5.78 -10.88
CA VAL A 126 -5.13 -4.69 -10.15
C VAL A 126 -6.15 -4.02 -9.22
N LEU A 127 -5.88 -4.07 -7.92
CA LEU A 127 -6.69 -3.39 -6.90
C LEU A 127 -5.84 -2.37 -6.14
N ASN A 128 -6.48 -1.32 -5.63
CA ASN A 128 -5.87 -0.39 -4.68
C ASN A 128 -6.34 -0.74 -3.26
N TYR A 129 -5.40 -0.84 -2.32
CA TYR A 129 -5.71 -0.94 -0.91
C TYR A 129 -5.81 0.45 -0.29
N GLN A 130 -7.05 0.90 -0.08
CA GLN A 130 -7.32 2.17 0.58
C GLN A 130 -7.23 1.99 2.10
N ARG A 131 -6.08 2.39 2.67
CA ARG A 131 -5.76 2.25 4.09
C ARG A 131 -6.38 3.34 4.97
N ALA A 132 -6.71 4.52 4.42
CA ALA A 132 -7.34 5.60 5.17
C ALA A 132 -8.39 6.36 4.35
N TYR A 133 -9.17 7.21 5.03
CA TYR A 133 -10.16 8.09 4.43
C TYR A 133 -9.69 9.54 4.53
N ARG A 134 -10.03 10.35 3.51
CA ARG A 134 -9.83 11.81 3.52
C ARG A 134 -10.64 12.45 4.65
N SER A 135 -10.00 12.58 5.80
CA SER A 135 -10.52 13.29 6.97
C SER A 135 -9.34 13.82 7.77
N LEU A 136 -9.49 14.96 8.46
CA LEU A 136 -8.47 15.50 9.38
C LEU A 136 -7.97 14.43 10.37
N ARG A 137 -8.84 13.48 10.72
CA ARG A 137 -8.53 12.30 11.55
C ARG A 137 -7.68 11.25 10.83
N GLY A 138 -7.93 11.00 9.54
CA GLY A 138 -7.11 10.16 8.69
C GLY A 138 -5.68 10.69 8.53
N TYR A 139 -5.51 12.00 8.45
CA TYR A 139 -4.20 12.66 8.46
C TYR A 139 -3.42 12.38 9.76
N VAL A 140 -4.03 12.59 10.92
CA VAL A 140 -3.40 12.38 12.24
C VAL A 140 -3.14 10.88 12.51
N SER A 141 -4.10 10.01 12.19
CA SER A 141 -3.97 8.56 12.36
C SER A 141 -2.83 7.99 11.52
N GLU A 142 -2.64 8.47 10.29
CA GLU A 142 -1.54 8.02 9.43
C GLU A 142 -0.19 8.61 9.82
N ILE A 143 -0.11 9.82 10.37
CA ILE A 143 1.14 10.35 10.94
C ILE A 143 1.57 9.52 12.16
N LEU A 144 0.61 9.13 13.02
CA LEU A 144 0.87 8.27 14.18
C LEU A 144 1.12 6.80 13.79
N ASN A 145 0.44 6.28 12.75
CA ASN A 145 0.64 4.93 12.20
C ASN A 145 1.86 4.82 11.28
N ALA A 146 2.37 5.93 10.73
CA ALA A 146 3.65 5.98 10.01
C ALA A 146 4.84 5.80 10.97
N GLY A 147 4.62 5.99 12.28
CA GLY A 147 5.48 5.42 13.30
C GLY A 147 5.46 3.90 13.19
N ALA A 148 6.62 3.29 13.00
CA ALA A 148 6.86 1.88 12.66
C ALA A 148 6.28 0.80 13.62
N LYS A 149 5.41 1.16 14.57
CA LYS A 149 4.84 0.31 15.62
C LYS A 149 3.37 -0.06 15.42
N SER A 150 2.65 0.54 14.47
CA SER A 150 1.23 0.20 14.25
C SER A 150 1.07 -1.05 13.38
N ILE A 151 0.78 -2.18 14.02
CA ILE A 151 0.58 -3.49 13.35
C ILE A 151 -0.89 -3.79 13.02
N ALA A 152 -1.85 -3.00 13.49
CA ALA A 152 -3.27 -3.33 13.38
C ALA A 152 -3.75 -3.39 11.92
N LYS A 153 -3.42 -2.39 11.10
CA LYS A 153 -3.81 -2.38 9.68
C LYS A 153 -3.07 -3.45 8.86
N PRO A 154 -1.74 -3.63 9.01
CA PRO A 154 -1.05 -4.77 8.41
C PRO A 154 -1.66 -6.12 8.78
N ALA A 155 -2.00 -6.34 10.05
CA ALA A 155 -2.64 -7.57 10.52
C ALA A 155 -4.04 -7.78 9.93
N GLU A 156 -4.82 -6.71 9.77
CA GLU A 156 -6.10 -6.75 9.08
C GLU A 156 -5.92 -7.20 7.61
N LEU A 157 -5.01 -6.56 6.87
CA LEU A 157 -4.73 -6.96 5.48
C LEU A 157 -4.21 -8.40 5.39
N ALA A 158 -3.26 -8.80 6.25
CA ALA A 158 -2.75 -10.16 6.28
C ALA A 158 -3.86 -11.19 6.54
N THR A 159 -4.80 -10.89 7.46
CA THR A 159 -5.97 -11.72 7.73
C THR A 159 -6.88 -11.85 6.50
N ARG A 160 -7.09 -10.75 5.78
CA ARG A 160 -7.87 -10.75 4.53
C ARG A 160 -7.21 -11.57 3.43
N LEU A 161 -5.89 -11.49 3.28
CA LEU A 161 -5.16 -12.30 2.31
C LEU A 161 -5.26 -13.79 2.66
N ARG A 162 -5.16 -14.16 3.94
CA ARG A 162 -5.41 -15.55 4.40
C ARG A 162 -6.82 -16.03 4.06
N PHE A 163 -7.83 -15.19 4.26
CA PHE A 163 -9.20 -15.49 3.82
C PHE A 163 -9.24 -15.78 2.31
N LEU A 164 -8.65 -14.90 1.48
CA LEU A 164 -8.63 -15.10 0.04
C LEU A 164 -7.92 -16.41 -0.33
N TRP A 165 -6.77 -16.73 0.27
CA TRP A 165 -6.04 -17.96 -0.04
C TRP A 165 -6.70 -19.25 0.43
N ARG A 166 -7.57 -19.20 1.46
CA ARG A 166 -8.39 -20.36 1.83
C ARG A 166 -9.39 -20.72 0.73
N HIS A 167 -9.93 -19.71 0.05
CA HIS A 167 -10.99 -19.87 -0.94
C HIS A 167 -10.51 -19.76 -2.41
N LEU A 168 -9.30 -19.25 -2.62
CA LEU A 168 -8.62 -19.06 -3.90
C LEU A 168 -7.17 -19.55 -3.77
N PRO A 169 -6.95 -20.88 -3.63
CA PRO A 169 -5.64 -21.42 -3.26
C PRO A 169 -4.54 -21.15 -4.31
N GLY A 170 -4.92 -21.00 -5.58
CA GLY A 170 -4.00 -20.64 -6.67
C GLY A 170 -3.66 -19.15 -6.77
N LEU A 171 -4.36 -18.27 -6.03
CA LEU A 171 -4.16 -16.82 -6.14
C LEU A 171 -2.77 -16.44 -5.63
N ARG A 172 -2.01 -15.76 -6.48
CA ARG A 172 -0.74 -15.12 -6.10
C ARG A 172 -0.97 -13.63 -5.87
N VAL A 173 -0.25 -13.06 -4.92
CA VAL A 173 -0.40 -11.65 -4.54
C VAL A 173 0.94 -10.94 -4.69
N LEU A 174 0.96 -9.90 -5.52
CA LEU A 174 2.08 -8.97 -5.67
C LEU A 174 1.68 -7.62 -5.09
N MET A 175 2.23 -7.27 -3.93
CA MET A 175 2.07 -5.94 -3.39
C MET A 175 2.99 -4.97 -4.14
N ALA A 176 2.43 -3.94 -4.74
CA ALA A 176 3.17 -2.86 -5.38
C ALA A 176 3.03 -1.60 -4.52
N ALA A 177 4.13 -1.13 -3.94
CA ALA A 177 4.07 -0.15 -2.86
C ALA A 177 5.03 1.02 -3.07
N GLU A 178 4.54 2.22 -2.76
CA GLU A 178 5.32 3.46 -2.83
C GLU A 178 5.44 4.12 -1.45
N SER A 179 6.57 4.75 -1.14
CA SER A 179 6.69 5.63 0.04
C SER A 179 6.15 4.98 1.32
N ASN A 180 5.26 5.64 2.07
CA ASN A 180 4.59 5.09 3.26
C ASN A 180 3.76 3.80 3.00
N GLY A 181 3.38 3.51 1.76
CA GLY A 181 2.76 2.25 1.36
C GLY A 181 3.70 1.04 1.53
N THR A 182 5.01 1.27 1.41
CA THR A 182 6.03 0.23 1.62
C THR A 182 6.05 -0.28 3.05
N VAL A 183 5.86 0.61 4.04
CA VAL A 183 5.79 0.23 5.47
C VAL A 183 4.66 -0.78 5.69
N MET A 184 3.49 -0.53 5.12
CA MET A 184 2.33 -1.42 5.21
C MET A 184 2.62 -2.77 4.55
N SER A 185 3.08 -2.75 3.31
CA SER A 185 3.36 -3.97 2.54
C SER A 185 4.42 -4.81 3.22
N ASN A 186 5.48 -4.17 3.72
CA ASN A 186 6.54 -4.86 4.40
C ASN A 186 6.11 -5.48 5.73
N GLN A 187 5.27 -4.80 6.51
CA GLN A 187 4.69 -5.38 7.73
C GLN A 187 3.81 -6.59 7.40
N VAL A 188 3.05 -6.57 6.30
CA VAL A 188 2.31 -7.75 5.83
C VAL A 188 3.26 -8.89 5.47
N MET A 189 4.37 -8.61 4.78
CA MET A 189 5.42 -9.62 4.50
C MET A 189 5.99 -10.23 5.79
N ARG A 190 6.22 -9.41 6.83
CA ARG A 190 6.72 -9.87 8.15
C ARG A 190 5.70 -10.73 8.91
N LEU A 191 4.41 -10.44 8.77
CA LEU A 191 3.33 -11.21 9.38
C LEU A 191 3.05 -12.52 8.65
N LEU A 192 3.52 -12.65 7.41
CA LEU A 192 3.36 -13.81 6.53
C LEU A 192 4.71 -14.27 5.96
N PRO A 193 5.71 -14.56 6.82
CA PRO A 193 7.08 -14.81 6.38
C PRO A 193 7.23 -16.12 5.58
N ASP A 194 6.29 -17.05 5.72
CA ASP A 194 6.34 -18.37 5.08
C ASP A 194 5.33 -18.51 3.92
N GLU A 195 4.56 -17.45 3.62
CA GLU A 195 3.55 -17.52 2.56
C GLU A 195 4.19 -17.34 1.18
N ALA A 196 4.47 -18.46 0.50
CA ALA A 196 5.15 -18.49 -0.79
C ALA A 196 4.39 -17.77 -1.93
N ARG A 197 3.07 -17.54 -1.78
CA ARG A 197 2.25 -16.85 -2.79
C ARG A 197 2.27 -15.32 -2.67
N LEU A 198 2.95 -14.78 -1.67
CA LEU A 198 3.02 -13.33 -1.42
C LEU A 198 4.37 -12.75 -1.85
N PHE A 199 4.34 -11.66 -2.60
CA PHE A 199 5.49 -10.94 -3.12
C PHE A 199 5.32 -9.43 -2.91
N SER A 200 6.42 -8.68 -2.88
CA SER A 200 6.39 -7.23 -2.67
C SER A 200 7.43 -6.52 -3.54
N ILE A 201 7.00 -5.49 -4.27
CA ILE A 201 7.86 -4.50 -4.92
C ILE A 201 7.66 -3.18 -4.17
N GLU A 202 8.70 -2.74 -3.47
CA GLU A 202 8.70 -1.57 -2.60
C GLU A 202 9.66 -0.52 -3.19
N LEU A 203 9.12 0.64 -3.52
CA LEU A 203 9.91 1.73 -4.10
C LEU A 203 9.84 2.95 -3.17
N GLY A 204 10.98 3.55 -2.87
CA GLY A 204 11.08 4.76 -2.05
C GLY A 204 10.68 4.59 -0.57
N PRO A 205 11.03 3.50 0.14
CA PRO A 205 10.61 3.33 1.53
C PRO A 205 11.13 4.43 2.46
N PRO A 206 10.39 4.84 3.50
CA PRO A 206 10.89 5.80 4.48
C PRO A 206 12.22 5.36 5.12
N PHE A 207 13.13 6.30 5.37
CA PHE A 207 14.47 5.98 5.89
C PHE A 207 14.45 5.28 7.26
N TRP A 208 13.43 5.55 8.08
CA TRP A 208 13.28 4.93 9.41
C TRP A 208 12.78 3.48 9.35
N TYR A 209 12.45 2.99 8.15
CA TYR A 209 11.87 1.68 7.99
C TYR A 209 12.85 0.72 7.31
N GLN A 210 13.11 -0.40 7.99
CA GLN A 210 13.93 -1.49 7.47
C GLN A 210 13.05 -2.52 6.78
N SER A 211 13.27 -2.71 5.48
CA SER A 211 12.55 -3.71 4.71
C SER A 211 12.92 -5.11 5.21
N PHE A 212 11.91 -5.96 5.38
CA PHE A 212 12.06 -7.40 5.49
C PHE A 212 12.65 -7.96 4.19
N GLN A 213 13.98 -8.09 4.18
CA GLN A 213 14.74 -8.54 3.02
C GLN A 213 14.64 -10.07 2.89
N ASN A 214 14.03 -10.53 1.80
CA ASN A 214 14.12 -11.91 1.34
C ASN A 214 13.93 -11.93 -0.18
N GLU A 215 14.02 -13.11 -0.79
CA GLU A 215 13.94 -13.19 -2.25
C GLU A 215 12.58 -12.81 -2.86
N ARG A 216 11.51 -12.73 -2.06
CA ARG A 216 10.15 -12.34 -2.49
C ARG A 216 9.90 -10.83 -2.36
N VAL A 217 10.90 -10.07 -1.92
CA VAL A 217 10.81 -8.62 -1.73
C VAL A 217 11.90 -7.92 -2.53
N ILE A 218 11.49 -6.95 -3.35
CA ILE A 218 12.39 -5.95 -3.90
C ILE A 218 12.16 -4.64 -3.17
N ASN A 219 13.26 -4.00 -2.76
CA ASN A 219 13.25 -2.72 -2.10
C ASN A 219 14.21 -1.76 -2.81
N LEU A 220 13.68 -0.80 -3.58
CA LEU A 220 14.49 0.16 -4.33
C LEU A 220 14.46 1.53 -3.67
N ARG A 221 15.64 2.02 -3.27
CA ARG A 221 15.86 3.34 -2.65
C ARG A 221 16.51 4.34 -3.60
N SER A 222 16.48 4.06 -4.89
CA SER A 222 17.05 4.91 -5.93
C SER A 222 16.32 4.64 -7.24
N ASN A 223 16.15 5.66 -8.05
CA ASN A 223 15.68 5.53 -9.44
C ASN A 223 16.82 5.19 -10.41
N GLY A 224 18.04 5.00 -9.90
CA GLY A 224 19.23 4.66 -10.68
C GLY A 224 20.00 5.87 -11.22
N THR A 225 19.39 7.05 -11.23
CA THR A 225 20.06 8.31 -11.60
C THR A 225 20.42 9.14 -10.38
N THR A 226 19.50 9.23 -9.40
CA THR A 226 19.70 9.99 -8.16
C THR A 226 19.26 9.14 -6.97
N PRO A 227 20.10 8.98 -5.93
CA PRO A 227 19.69 8.34 -4.69
C PRO A 227 18.50 9.07 -4.07
N ASP A 228 17.50 8.32 -3.63
CA ASP A 228 16.29 8.90 -3.05
C ASP A 228 16.59 9.56 -1.70
N ALA A 229 16.53 10.89 -1.68
CA ALA A 229 16.84 11.69 -0.49
C ALA A 229 15.92 11.37 0.69
N PHE A 230 14.65 11.01 0.45
CA PHE A 230 13.72 10.61 1.49
C PHE A 230 14.07 9.22 2.05
N SER A 231 14.33 8.26 1.16
CA SER A 231 14.67 6.88 1.55
C SER A 231 15.99 6.75 2.30
N TYR A 232 16.94 7.67 2.07
CA TYR A 232 18.22 7.71 2.76
C TYR A 232 18.28 8.71 3.93
N GLY A 233 17.17 9.39 4.26
CA GLY A 233 17.13 10.36 5.36
C GLY A 233 18.01 11.59 5.11
N GLN A 234 18.28 11.91 3.84
CA GLN A 234 19.12 13.03 3.41
C GLN A 234 18.32 14.34 3.42
N TRP A 235 17.77 14.68 4.58
CA TRP A 235 16.89 15.82 4.78
C TRP A 235 17.50 17.15 4.34
N ARG A 236 18.83 17.32 4.48
CA ARG A 236 19.53 18.52 3.97
C ARG A 236 19.34 18.71 2.46
N ARG A 237 19.33 17.62 1.67
CA ARG A 237 19.11 17.67 0.21
C ARG A 237 17.66 17.99 -0.11
N ALA A 238 16.71 17.41 0.63
CA ALA A 238 15.29 17.75 0.49
C ALA A 238 15.05 19.23 0.82
N PHE A 239 15.52 19.73 1.96
CA PHE A 239 15.37 21.15 2.33
C PHE A 239 16.02 22.09 1.31
N LYS A 240 17.25 21.80 0.86
CA LYS A 240 17.92 22.61 -0.17
C LYS A 240 17.13 22.63 -1.48
N ALA A 241 16.64 21.49 -1.96
CA ALA A 241 15.87 21.40 -3.19
C ALA A 241 14.57 22.23 -3.14
N ASN A 242 13.85 22.16 -2.01
CA ASN A 242 12.64 22.96 -1.82
C ASN A 242 12.95 24.46 -1.73
N TRP A 243 14.05 24.83 -1.07
CA TRP A 243 14.49 26.21 -0.95
C TRP A 243 14.96 26.81 -2.29
N ASP A 244 15.67 26.04 -3.09
CA ASP A 244 16.10 26.45 -4.43
C ASP A 244 14.90 26.56 -5.39
N ALA A 245 13.91 25.66 -5.28
CA ALA A 245 12.65 25.74 -6.02
C ALA A 245 11.83 26.99 -5.66
N LEU A 246 11.72 27.34 -4.36
CA LEU A 246 11.07 28.58 -3.90
C LEU A 246 11.74 29.85 -4.44
N ARG A 247 13.05 29.78 -4.75
CA ARG A 247 13.83 30.88 -5.33
C ARG A 247 13.86 30.86 -6.86
N GLY A 248 13.12 29.96 -7.50
CA GLY A 248 13.09 29.79 -8.95
C GLY A 248 14.43 29.31 -9.54
N ARG A 249 15.33 28.74 -8.74
CA ARG A 249 16.71 28.43 -9.15
C ARG A 249 16.90 27.06 -9.80
N HIS A 250 15.86 26.21 -9.86
CA HIS A 250 15.87 24.96 -10.62
C HIS A 250 14.44 24.58 -11.02
N PRO A 251 14.20 23.90 -12.16
CA PRO A 251 12.93 23.24 -12.43
C PRO A 251 12.64 22.28 -11.26
N ALA A 252 11.37 22.20 -10.85
CA ALA A 252 10.93 21.42 -9.70
C ALA A 252 11.60 20.03 -9.67
N ALA A 253 12.28 19.69 -8.58
CA ALA A 253 12.86 18.36 -8.43
C ALA A 253 11.71 17.32 -8.53
N PRO A 254 11.73 16.40 -9.52
CA PRO A 254 10.67 15.42 -9.65
C PRO A 254 10.69 14.48 -8.44
N GLY A 255 9.51 14.20 -7.88
CA GLY A 255 9.31 13.39 -6.67
C GLY A 255 8.91 14.24 -5.46
N ASN A 256 7.72 14.00 -4.93
CA ASN A 256 7.17 14.72 -3.77
C ASN A 256 6.84 13.75 -2.63
N VAL A 257 7.21 14.11 -1.41
CA VAL A 257 6.75 13.46 -0.17
C VAL A 257 5.92 14.43 0.67
N LEU A 258 5.01 13.89 1.49
CA LEU A 258 4.16 14.68 2.39
C LEU A 258 3.48 15.87 1.69
N LEU A 259 2.82 15.58 0.56
CA LEU A 259 2.06 16.47 -0.31
C LEU A 259 2.88 17.50 -1.13
N TYR A 260 4.01 18.05 -0.64
CA TYR A 260 4.73 19.13 -1.36
C TYR A 260 6.23 19.23 -1.10
N ILE A 261 6.85 18.31 -0.36
CA ILE A 261 8.31 18.36 -0.14
C ILE A 261 8.99 17.65 -1.32
N GLY A 262 9.67 18.42 -2.18
CA GLY A 262 10.53 17.89 -3.22
C GLY A 262 11.61 16.99 -2.60
N ALA A 263 11.64 15.72 -2.99
CA ALA A 263 12.61 14.74 -2.54
C ALA A 263 13.38 14.24 -3.76
N PRO A 264 14.59 14.77 -4.02
CA PRO A 264 15.39 14.35 -5.16
C PRO A 264 15.58 12.83 -5.19
N GLY A 265 15.35 12.22 -6.35
CA GLY A 265 15.44 10.76 -6.51
C GLY A 265 14.21 9.97 -6.04
N HIS A 266 13.20 10.63 -5.44
CA HIS A 266 11.91 10.03 -5.07
C HIS A 266 10.88 10.08 -6.21
N ASP A 267 11.37 10.12 -7.45
CA ASP A 267 10.57 9.93 -8.65
C ASP A 267 10.90 8.56 -9.22
N TYR A 268 9.88 7.72 -9.33
CA TYR A 268 9.95 6.36 -9.83
C TYR A 268 8.92 6.22 -10.94
N ASN A 269 9.38 5.86 -12.13
CA ASN A 269 8.55 5.55 -13.28
C ASN A 269 9.24 4.51 -14.17
N TRP A 270 8.46 3.85 -15.02
CA TRP A 270 8.93 2.74 -15.84
C TRP A 270 9.78 3.20 -17.03
N ASP A 271 9.39 4.31 -17.65
CA ASP A 271 9.94 4.75 -18.93
C ASP A 271 11.33 5.39 -18.79
N SER A 272 11.51 6.20 -17.74
CA SER A 272 12.71 7.03 -17.56
C SER A 272 13.85 6.31 -16.86
N TYR A 273 13.59 5.20 -16.17
CA TYR A 273 14.56 4.60 -15.24
C TYR A 273 14.84 3.12 -15.55
N PRO A 274 15.91 2.83 -16.32
CA PRO A 274 16.31 1.46 -16.65
C PRO A 274 16.50 0.56 -15.43
N LEU A 275 17.11 1.07 -14.35
CA LEU A 275 17.29 0.31 -13.11
C LEU A 275 15.96 -0.24 -12.58
N ILE A 276 14.90 0.57 -12.58
CA ILE A 276 13.57 0.18 -12.10
C ILE A 276 13.00 -0.92 -13.00
N ARG A 277 12.98 -0.65 -14.31
CA ARG A 277 12.44 -1.57 -15.32
C ARG A 277 13.14 -2.93 -15.29
N ASP A 278 14.47 -2.93 -15.33
CA ASP A 278 15.26 -4.16 -15.47
C ASP A 278 15.18 -4.99 -14.19
N THR A 279 15.27 -4.34 -13.02
CA THR A 279 15.13 -5.03 -11.71
C THR A 279 13.75 -5.66 -11.55
N ILE A 280 12.67 -4.96 -11.94
CA ILE A 280 11.31 -5.49 -11.86
C ILE A 280 11.10 -6.61 -12.87
N ARG A 281 11.60 -6.48 -14.11
CA ARG A 281 11.52 -7.55 -15.12
C ARG A 281 12.19 -8.83 -14.65
N ASP A 282 13.39 -8.72 -14.08
CA ASP A 282 14.11 -9.88 -13.56
C ASP A 282 13.35 -10.54 -12.41
N PHE A 283 12.72 -9.76 -11.54
CA PHE A 283 11.86 -10.27 -10.48
C PHE A 283 10.64 -11.02 -11.00
N ILE A 284 9.92 -10.42 -11.93
CA ILE A 284 8.75 -11.02 -12.56
C ILE A 284 9.14 -12.29 -13.30
N LYS A 285 10.27 -12.28 -14.02
CA LYS A 285 10.80 -13.48 -14.69
C LYS A 285 11.16 -14.59 -13.70
N LYS A 286 11.80 -14.24 -12.58
CA LYS A 286 12.22 -15.21 -11.55
C LYS A 286 11.02 -15.85 -10.86
N HIS A 287 10.02 -15.05 -10.47
CA HIS A 287 8.96 -15.53 -9.59
C HIS A 287 7.66 -15.87 -10.34
N PHE A 288 7.34 -15.20 -11.44
CA PHE A 288 6.06 -15.32 -12.16
C PHE A 288 6.25 -15.93 -13.56
N SER A 289 6.96 -17.05 -13.61
CA SER A 289 7.21 -17.79 -14.86
C SER A 289 5.97 -18.53 -15.39
N ARG A 290 4.99 -18.81 -14.53
CA ARG A 290 3.72 -19.48 -14.87
C ARG A 290 2.56 -18.98 -14.00
N CYS A 291 1.39 -19.11 -14.59
CA CYS A 291 0.05 -19.15 -14.02
C CYS A 291 -0.49 -20.56 -14.39
#